data_AF-A0AAW6WNG6-F1
#
_entry.id   AF-A0AAW6WNG6-F1
#
_cell.length_a   1.000
_cell.length_b   1.000
_cell.length_c   1.000
_cell.angle_alpha   90.00
_cell.angle_beta   90.00
_cell.angle_gamma   90.00
#
_symmetry.space_group_name_H-M   'P 1'
#
loop_
_entity.id
_entity.type
_entity.pdbx_description
1 polymer ?
#
loop_
_entity_poly.entity_id
_entity_poly.type
_entity_poly.pdbx_seq_one_letter_code
_entity_poly.pdbx_strand_id
1 'polypeptide(L)'
;MAGASHAASFDCEAQNLKPDEKTICDVRALNDADVKMVTTFDLLSGLLAMGARGTMQDQQTEWLKKRQACEADVACLKTSYEERLKVLNDTYKQINRPL
;
A
#
# COMPACT_ATOMS: atom_id res chain seq x y z
N MET A 1 -18.80 -0.22 22.80
CA MET A 1 -18.07 -1.28 22.08
C MET A 1 -16.87 -0.64 21.44
N ALA A 2 -15.65 -1.09 21.74
CA ALA A 2 -14.47 -0.63 21.02
C ALA A 2 -14.58 -1.16 19.59
N GLY A 3 -14.83 -0.27 18.63
CA GLY A 3 -14.84 -0.63 17.21
C GLY A 3 -13.47 -1.24 16.85
N ALA A 4 -13.46 -2.23 15.96
CA ALA A 4 -12.22 -2.69 15.37
C ALA A 4 -11.48 -1.46 14.83
N SER A 5 -10.30 -1.16 15.36
CA SER A 5 -9.49 -0.06 14.86
C SER A 5 -8.99 -0.46 13.48
N HIS A 6 -9.59 0.11 12.43
CA HIS A 6 -9.13 -0.10 11.08
C HIS A 6 -7.97 0.85 10.81
N ALA A 7 -6.76 0.31 10.69
CA ALA A 7 -5.55 1.11 10.52
C ALA A 7 -5.21 1.38 9.05
N ALA A 8 -6.09 1.05 8.10
CA ALA A 8 -5.79 1.21 6.68
C ALA A 8 -5.37 2.65 6.37
N SER A 9 -4.60 2.82 5.30
CA SER A 9 -4.09 4.11 4.82
C SER A 9 -5.18 5.07 4.31
N PHE A 10 -6.45 4.66 4.40
CA PHE A 10 -7.65 5.40 4.02
C PHE A 10 -8.76 5.17 5.05
N ASP A 11 -9.79 6.02 4.99
CA ASP A 11 -10.92 5.97 5.93
C ASP A 11 -11.83 4.76 5.66
N CYS A 12 -11.73 3.74 6.51
CA CYS A 12 -12.58 2.56 6.46
C CYS A 12 -14.06 2.81 6.80
N GLU A 13 -14.41 3.99 7.30
CA GLU A 13 -15.79 4.40 7.57
C GLU A 13 -16.38 5.24 6.43
N ALA A 14 -15.61 5.48 5.35
CA ALA A 14 -16.08 6.21 4.19
C ALA A 14 -17.28 5.51 3.54
N GLN A 15 -18.28 6.30 3.12
CA GLN A 15 -19.53 5.76 2.56
C GLN A 15 -19.37 5.16 1.15
N ASN A 16 -18.29 5.48 0.46
CA ASN A 16 -18.07 5.19 -0.96
C ASN A 16 -16.84 4.31 -1.21
N LEU A 17 -16.51 3.42 -0.26
CA LEU A 17 -15.42 2.45 -0.43
C LEU A 17 -15.65 1.57 -1.66
N LYS A 18 -14.57 1.37 -2.41
CA LYS A 18 -14.52 0.37 -3.48
C LYS A 18 -14.51 -1.05 -2.91
N PRO A 19 -14.82 -2.08 -3.72
CA PRO A 19 -14.81 -3.46 -3.25
C PRO A 19 -13.47 -3.89 -2.64
N ASP A 20 -12.34 -3.50 -3.25
CA ASP A 20 -11.00 -3.78 -2.72
C ASP A 20 -10.77 -3.11 -1.37
N GLU A 21 -11.15 -1.85 -1.26
CA GLU A 21 -11.00 -1.05 -0.05
C GLU A 21 -11.82 -1.61 1.11
N LYS A 22 -13.08 -2.01 0.84
CA LYS A 22 -13.92 -2.67 1.84
C LYS A 22 -13.29 -3.98 2.32
N THR A 23 -12.80 -4.81 1.41
CA THR A 23 -12.13 -6.07 1.78
C THR A 23 -10.83 -5.83 2.55
N ILE A 24 -10.07 -4.78 2.23
CA ILE A 24 -8.87 -4.38 2.99
C ILE A 24 -9.23 -3.97 4.42
N CYS A 25 -10.35 -3.27 4.61
CA CYS A 25 -10.84 -2.94 5.95
C CYS A 25 -11.27 -4.19 6.72
N ASP A 26 -12.08 -5.06 6.09
CA ASP A 26 -12.67 -6.22 6.76
C ASP A 26 -11.65 -7.33 7.09
N VAL A 27 -10.53 -7.40 6.33
CA VAL A 27 -9.52 -8.45 6.51
C VAL A 27 -8.26 -7.87 7.16
N ARG A 28 -8.06 -8.19 8.44
CA ARG A 28 -6.92 -7.69 9.24
C ARG A 28 -5.55 -7.84 8.55
N ALA A 29 -5.30 -8.97 7.90
CA ALA A 29 -4.01 -9.19 7.22
C ALA A 29 -3.79 -8.24 6.03
N LEU A 30 -4.86 -7.86 5.32
CA LEU A 30 -4.80 -6.87 4.25
C LEU A 30 -4.70 -5.46 4.81
N ASN A 31 -5.39 -5.17 5.92
CA ASN A 31 -5.26 -3.92 6.66
C ASN A 31 -3.80 -3.65 7.08
N ASP A 32 -3.16 -4.63 7.73
CA ASP A 32 -1.77 -4.57 8.15
C ASP A 32 -0.81 -4.42 6.95
N ALA A 33 -1.11 -5.11 5.84
CA ALA A 33 -0.33 -5.00 4.60
C ALA A 33 -0.43 -3.61 3.97
N ASP A 34 -1.60 -2.99 4.03
CA ASP A 34 -1.85 -1.64 3.54
C ASP A 34 -1.08 -0.58 4.34
N VAL A 35 -1.13 -0.66 5.68
CA VAL A 35 -0.34 0.18 6.58
C VAL A 35 1.15 0.07 6.27
N LYS A 36 1.64 -1.16 6.15
CA LYS A 36 3.05 -1.41 5.87
C LYS A 36 3.45 -0.83 4.52
N MET A 37 2.59 -0.99 3.51
CA MET A 37 2.82 -0.49 2.16
C MET A 37 2.92 1.04 2.15
N VAL A 38 1.95 1.76 2.71
CA VAL A 38 1.98 3.23 2.72
C VAL A 38 3.16 3.76 3.53
N THR A 39 3.44 3.17 4.69
CA THR A 39 4.55 3.58 5.56
C THR A 39 5.89 3.44 4.83
N THR A 40 6.08 2.33 4.11
CA THR A 40 7.30 2.09 3.34
C THR A 40 7.42 3.07 2.17
N PHE A 41 6.31 3.35 1.49
CA PHE A 41 6.25 4.32 0.39
C PHE A 41 6.59 5.74 0.85
N ASP A 42 6.06 6.18 1.99
CA ASP A 42 6.32 7.52 2.54
C ASP A 42 7.77 7.67 2.97
N LEU A 43 8.33 6.65 3.64
CA LEU A 43 9.75 6.60 3.98
C LEU A 43 10.62 6.76 2.73
N LEU A 44 10.36 5.98 1.68
CA LEU A 44 11.12 6.05 0.43
C LEU A 44 10.94 7.39 -0.28
N SER A 45 9.76 7.98 -0.20
CA SER A 45 9.49 9.29 -0.79
C SER A 45 10.33 10.40 -0.15
N GLY A 46 10.68 10.26 1.13
CA GLY A 46 11.60 11.16 1.83
C GLY A 46 13.09 10.91 1.50
N LEU A 47 13.46 9.68 1.13
CA LEU A 47 14.86 9.29 0.90
C LEU A 47 15.30 9.42 -0.57
N LEU A 48 14.37 9.30 -1.52
CA LEU A 48 14.69 9.31 -2.95
C LEU A 48 14.85 10.73 -3.50
N ALA A 49 15.82 10.90 -4.41
CA ALA A 49 15.94 12.11 -5.21
C ALA A 49 14.70 12.31 -6.10
N MET A 50 14.39 13.57 -6.42
CA MET A 50 13.17 13.99 -7.13
C MET A 50 12.79 13.12 -8.34
N GLY A 51 13.75 12.75 -9.19
CA GLY A 51 13.50 11.91 -10.37
C GLY A 51 13.04 10.50 -10.02
N ALA A 52 13.83 9.77 -9.22
CA ALA A 52 13.48 8.41 -8.78
C ALA A 52 12.20 8.40 -7.93
N ARG A 53 11.98 9.44 -7.12
CA ARG A 53 10.75 9.62 -6.36
C ARG A 53 9.53 9.78 -7.27
N GLY A 54 9.62 10.61 -8.31
CA GLY A 54 8.54 10.80 -9.29
C GLY A 54 8.17 9.48 -9.97
N THR A 55 9.16 8.73 -10.46
CA THR A 55 8.93 7.40 -11.04
C THR A 55 8.26 6.44 -10.05
N MET A 56 8.66 6.45 -8.78
CA MET A 56 8.04 5.60 -7.76
C MET A 56 6.57 5.98 -7.48
N GLN A 57 6.25 7.28 -7.51
CA GLN A 57 4.89 7.80 -7.35
C GLN A 57 3.99 7.41 -8.53
N ASP A 58 4.51 7.47 -9.75
CA ASP A 58 3.79 7.01 -10.94
C ASP A 58 3.47 5.52 -10.86
N GLN A 59 4.47 4.69 -10.51
CA GLN A 59 4.28 3.25 -10.29
C GLN A 59 3.29 2.94 -9.17
N GLN A 60 3.24 3.77 -8.12
CA GLN A 60 2.26 3.63 -7.03
C GLN A 60 0.84 3.85 -7.56
N THR A 61 0.65 4.87 -8.40
CA THR A 61 -0.64 5.18 -9.03
C THR A 61 -1.11 4.05 -9.95
N GLU A 62 -0.19 3.47 -10.72
CA GLU A 62 -0.48 2.29 -11.56
C GLU A 62 -0.83 1.07 -10.70
N TRP A 63 -0.07 0.84 -9.63
CA TRP A 63 -0.33 -0.27 -8.71
C TRP A 63 -1.69 -0.15 -8.02
N LEU A 64 -2.16 1.06 -7.67
CA LEU A 64 -3.50 1.26 -7.12
C LEU A 64 -4.60 0.78 -8.09
N LYS A 65 -4.42 0.96 -9.40
CA LYS A 65 -5.35 0.41 -10.40
C LYS A 65 -5.31 -1.12 -10.43
N LYS A 66 -4.10 -1.72 -10.33
CA LYS A 66 -3.93 -3.17 -10.23
C LYS A 66 -4.62 -3.73 -8.99
N ARG A 67 -4.45 -3.09 -7.83
CA ARG A 67 -5.11 -3.47 -6.57
C ARG A 67 -6.63 -3.39 -6.71
N GLN A 68 -7.15 -2.30 -7.27
CA GLN A 68 -8.59 -2.12 -7.48
C GLN A 68 -9.19 -3.17 -8.43
N ALA A 69 -8.42 -3.63 -9.43
CA ALA A 69 -8.86 -4.69 -10.32
C ALA A 69 -9.01 -6.07 -9.64
N CYS A 70 -8.48 -6.27 -8.44
CA CYS A 70 -8.74 -7.47 -7.63
C CYS A 70 -10.14 -7.50 -7.03
N GLU A 71 -10.87 -6.36 -7.04
CA GLU A 71 -12.15 -6.22 -6.35
C GLU A 71 -12.08 -6.79 -4.92
N ALA A 72 -13.00 -7.66 -4.51
CA ALA A 72 -13.04 -8.26 -3.18
C ALA A 72 -12.20 -9.55 -3.03
N ASP A 73 -11.38 -9.93 -4.02
CA ASP A 73 -10.58 -11.16 -3.96
C ASP A 73 -9.38 -11.01 -3.01
N VAL A 74 -9.49 -11.62 -1.83
CA VAL A 74 -8.47 -11.61 -0.78
C VAL A 74 -7.12 -12.17 -1.26
N ALA A 75 -7.12 -13.23 -2.07
CA ALA A 75 -5.88 -13.86 -2.53
C ALA A 75 -5.18 -12.98 -3.58
N CYS A 76 -5.95 -12.37 -4.48
CA CYS A 76 -5.44 -11.38 -5.43
C CYS A 76 -4.86 -10.15 -4.71
N LEU A 77 -5.61 -9.59 -3.75
CA LEU A 77 -5.17 -8.43 -2.97
C LEU A 77 -3.88 -8.73 -2.20
N LYS A 78 -3.81 -9.88 -1.52
CA LYS A 78 -2.62 -10.30 -0.78
C LYS A 78 -1.40 -10.38 -1.70
N THR A 79 -1.54 -11.04 -2.85
CA THR A 79 -0.48 -11.15 -3.85
C THR A 79 -0.03 -9.77 -4.35
N SER A 80 -1.00 -8.87 -4.63
CA SER A 80 -0.72 -7.51 -5.07
C SER A 80 0.08 -6.70 -4.04
N TYR A 81 -0.24 -6.82 -2.75
CA TYR A 81 0.52 -6.18 -1.67
C TYR A 81 1.92 -6.78 -1.51
N GLU A 82 2.06 -8.11 -1.54
CA GLU A 82 3.34 -8.80 -1.43
C GLU A 82 4.31 -8.37 -2.54
N GLU A 83 3.83 -8.33 -3.78
CA GLU A 83 4.60 -7.87 -4.93
C GLU A 83 5.03 -6.40 -4.79
N ARG A 84 4.10 -5.51 -4.39
CA ARG A 84 4.42 -4.09 -4.24
C ARG A 84 5.43 -3.85 -3.12
N LEU A 85 5.23 -4.49 -1.97
CA LEU A 85 6.17 -4.41 -0.85
C LEU A 85 7.54 -4.97 -1.24
N LYS A 86 7.60 -6.03 -2.05
CA LYS A 86 8.88 -6.53 -2.57
C LYS A 86 9.60 -5.46 -3.40
N VAL A 87 8.91 -4.80 -4.32
CA VAL A 87 9.48 -3.71 -5.14
C VAL A 87 10.00 -2.58 -4.24
N LEU A 88 9.19 -2.09 -3.30
CA LEU A 88 9.60 -1.01 -2.39
C LEU A 88 10.80 -1.41 -1.51
N ASN A 89 10.82 -2.63 -0.99
CA ASN A 89 11.96 -3.14 -0.20
C ASN A 89 13.23 -3.26 -1.04
N ASP A 90 13.11 -3.66 -2.30
CA ASP A 90 14.26 -3.75 -3.19
C ASP A 90 14.77 -2.34 -3.56
N THR A 91 13.89 -1.36 -3.76
CA THR A 91 14.25 0.06 -3.87
C THR A 91 14.98 0.55 -2.63
N TYR A 92 14.48 0.25 -1.42
CA TYR A 92 15.11 0.64 -0.16
C TYR A 92 16.56 0.15 -0.04
N LYS A 93 16.83 -1.11 -0.45
CA LYS A 93 18.17 -1.70 -0.41
C LYS A 93 19.16 -1.01 -1.36
N GLN A 94 18.66 -0.39 -2.43
CA GLN A 94 19.48 0.29 -3.45
C GLN A 94 19.81 1.74 -3.08
N ILE A 95 19.17 2.31 -2.07
CA ILE A 95 19.48 3.66 -1.60
C ILE A 95 20.82 3.62 -0.84
N ASN A 96 21.78 4.45 -1.27
CA ASN A 96 22.97 4.77 -0.47
C ASN A 96 22.52 5.54 0.77
N ARG A 97 22.42 4.82 1.89
CA ARG A 97 21.97 5.38 3.16
C ARG A 97 23.06 6.26 3.76
N PRO A 98 22.78 7.53 4.13
CA PRO A 98 23.61 8.20 5.10
C PRO A 98 23.47 7.45 6.43
N LEU A 99 24.60 7.02 6.99
CA LEU A 99 24.68 6.39 8.31
C LEU A 99 24.22 7.35 9.41
#